data_AF-A0A3L7U765-F1
#
_entry.id   AF-A0A3L7U765-F1
#
_cell.length_a   1.000
_cell.length_b   1.000
_cell.length_c   1.000
_cell.angle_alpha   90.00
_cell.angle_beta   90.00
_cell.angle_gamma   90.00
#
_symmetry.space_group_name_H-M   'P 1'
#
loop_
_entity.id
_entity.type
_entity.pdbx_description
1 polymer ?
#
loop_
_entity_poly.entity_id
_entity_poly.type
_entity_poly.pdbx_seq_one_letter_code
_entity_poly.pdbx_strand_id
1 'polypeptide(L)'
;MTNGVAKLYDRLTAKERATALLAAVVRRDEVEKQRLLASAPLVPWRIAHHCGHVRAAWTLTALARHEHLAAVADYWFAMTFALCAESELPEQGDAAEAERKEKRDPDAERRTWKAIADVTLFKLKRERDAWRQACDKLGIPAEYENEFDGGSVAFAHTLSRLEENAPTGDELRSVLRELGGEDITSAAADLSSWLKMYEQLAAL
;
A
#
# COMPACT_ATOMS: atom_id res chain seq x y z
N MET A 1 21.51 -44.48 -22.37
CA MET A 1 22.78 -43.91 -21.86
C MET A 1 22.56 -42.43 -21.50
N THR A 2 22.09 -42.10 -20.28
CA THR A 2 21.76 -40.70 -19.89
C THR A 2 22.25 -40.32 -18.48
N ASN A 3 23.04 -41.16 -17.82
CA ASN A 3 23.46 -40.94 -16.41
C ASN A 3 24.57 -39.89 -16.23
N GLY A 4 25.17 -39.37 -17.31
CA GLY A 4 26.26 -38.39 -17.23
C GLY A 4 25.79 -37.01 -16.72
N VAL A 5 24.62 -36.57 -17.16
CA VAL A 5 24.10 -35.22 -16.83
C VAL A 5 23.68 -35.14 -15.35
N ALA A 6 23.13 -36.22 -14.79
CA ALA A 6 22.68 -36.25 -13.40
C ALA A 6 23.79 -35.95 -12.39
N LYS A 7 25.04 -36.33 -12.69
CA LYS A 7 26.21 -36.06 -11.83
C LYS A 7 26.58 -34.57 -11.74
N LEU A 8 26.10 -33.76 -12.68
CA LEU A 8 26.36 -32.31 -12.68
C LEU A 8 25.40 -31.56 -11.76
N TYR A 9 24.23 -32.12 -11.44
CA TYR A 9 23.25 -31.45 -10.59
C TYR A 9 23.77 -31.22 -9.17
N ASP A 10 24.51 -32.16 -8.60
CA ASP A 10 25.11 -32.03 -7.27
C ASP A 10 26.14 -30.89 -7.18
N ARG A 11 26.64 -30.41 -8.32
CA ARG A 11 27.60 -29.30 -8.41
C ARG A 11 26.93 -27.95 -8.68
N LEU A 12 25.63 -27.92 -8.95
CA LEU A 12 24.92 -26.66 -9.17
C LEU A 12 24.80 -25.89 -7.86
N THR A 13 25.16 -24.61 -7.92
CA THR A 13 24.85 -23.65 -6.86
C THR A 13 23.34 -23.47 -6.72
N ALA A 14 22.90 -22.90 -5.59
CA ALA A 14 21.47 -22.62 -5.35
C ALA A 14 20.86 -21.75 -6.47
N LYS A 15 21.61 -20.75 -6.97
CA LYS A 15 21.18 -19.88 -8.07
C LYS A 15 21.05 -20.65 -9.39
N GLU A 16 22.06 -21.43 -9.77
CA GLU A 16 22.03 -22.20 -11.03
C GLU A 16 20.92 -23.26 -11.01
N ARG A 17 20.72 -23.92 -9.88
CA ARG A 17 19.65 -24.90 -9.69
C ARG A 17 18.27 -24.24 -9.79
N ALA A 18 18.07 -23.07 -9.17
CA ALA A 18 16.82 -22.32 -9.29
C ALA A 18 16.53 -21.93 -10.75
N THR A 19 17.52 -21.45 -11.48
CA THR A 19 17.40 -21.14 -12.92
C THR A 19 17.07 -22.39 -13.74
N ALA A 20 17.76 -23.51 -13.50
CA ALA A 20 17.50 -24.77 -14.20
C ALA A 20 16.10 -25.31 -13.92
N LEU A 21 15.64 -25.21 -12.67
CA LEU A 21 14.30 -25.61 -12.25
C LEU A 21 13.22 -24.76 -12.94
N LEU A 22 13.40 -23.44 -12.99
CA LEU A 22 12.51 -22.54 -13.72
C LEU A 22 12.48 -22.86 -15.21
N ALA A 23 13.64 -23.12 -15.83
CA ALA A 23 13.72 -23.51 -17.23
C ALA A 23 12.98 -24.83 -17.52
N ALA A 24 13.11 -25.83 -16.63
CA ALA A 24 12.36 -27.08 -16.73
C ALA A 24 10.84 -26.86 -16.61
N VAL A 25 10.40 -26.00 -15.68
CA VAL A 25 8.98 -25.63 -15.52
C VAL A 25 8.43 -24.96 -16.78
N VAL A 26 9.16 -23.99 -17.35
CA VAL A 26 8.74 -23.31 -18.60
C VAL A 26 8.64 -24.29 -19.77
N ARG A 27 9.54 -25.28 -19.85
CA ARG A 27 9.49 -26.36 -20.84
C ARG A 27 8.44 -27.44 -20.53
N ARG A 28 7.79 -27.40 -19.37
CA ARG A 28 6.92 -28.46 -18.83
C ARG A 28 7.62 -29.83 -18.75
N ASP A 29 8.93 -29.83 -18.50
CA ASP A 29 9.73 -31.05 -18.31
C ASP A 29 9.66 -31.51 -16.85
N GLU A 30 8.62 -32.27 -16.52
CA GLU A 30 8.41 -32.79 -15.16
C GLU A 30 9.51 -33.77 -14.72
N VAL A 31 10.18 -34.46 -15.66
CA VAL A 31 11.26 -35.41 -15.32
C VAL A 31 12.49 -34.65 -14.85
N GLU A 32 12.90 -33.61 -15.58
CA GLU A 32 14.04 -32.78 -15.19
C GLU A 32 13.76 -32.02 -13.89
N LYS A 33 12.55 -31.47 -13.73
CA LYS A 33 12.10 -30.84 -12.49
C LYS A 33 12.21 -31.79 -11.29
N GLN A 34 11.69 -33.01 -11.40
CA GLN A 34 11.79 -34.01 -10.32
C GLN A 34 13.24 -34.39 -10.00
N ARG A 35 14.11 -34.53 -11.01
CA ARG A 35 15.55 -34.80 -10.78
C ARG A 35 16.25 -33.65 -10.07
N LEU A 36 15.97 -32.40 -10.45
CA LEU A 36 16.55 -31.21 -9.82
C LEU A 36 16.07 -31.04 -8.37
N LEU A 37 14.83 -31.41 -8.06
CA LEU A 37 14.31 -31.42 -6.69
C LEU A 37 14.93 -32.54 -5.86
N ALA A 38 15.01 -33.76 -6.40
CA ALA A 38 15.53 -34.93 -5.68
C ALA A 38 17.04 -34.86 -5.39
N SER A 39 17.81 -34.18 -6.24
CA SER A 39 19.26 -33.98 -6.06
C SER A 39 19.62 -32.73 -5.23
N ALA A 40 18.61 -32.01 -4.71
CA ALA A 40 18.88 -30.82 -3.92
C ALA A 40 19.51 -31.22 -2.57
N PRO A 41 20.64 -30.62 -2.15
CA PRO A 41 21.21 -30.92 -0.86
C PRO A 41 20.22 -30.57 0.25
N LEU A 42 19.88 -31.55 1.08
CA LEU A 42 19.05 -31.36 2.26
C LEU A 42 19.91 -30.69 3.34
N VAL A 43 19.74 -29.38 3.51
CA VAL A 43 20.37 -28.65 4.61
C VAL A 43 19.36 -28.58 5.75
N PRO A 44 19.68 -29.09 6.96
CA PRO A 44 18.81 -28.91 8.11
C PRO A 44 18.77 -27.42 8.45
N TRP A 45 17.65 -26.78 8.12
CA TRP A 45 17.41 -25.39 8.45
C TRP A 45 16.65 -25.31 9.77
N ARG A 46 17.09 -24.44 10.68
CA ARG A 46 16.37 -24.13 11.91
C ARG A 46 15.81 -22.72 11.78
N ILE A 47 14.49 -22.62 11.74
CA ILE A 47 13.80 -21.34 11.83
C ILE A 47 13.62 -21.05 13.32
N ALA A 48 14.14 -19.92 13.79
CA ALA A 48 13.86 -19.50 15.14
C ALA A 48 12.36 -19.22 15.30
N HIS A 49 11.77 -19.59 16.44
CA HIS A 49 10.32 -19.43 16.68
C HIS A 49 9.80 -18.00 16.45
N HIS A 50 10.66 -16.99 16.59
CA HIS A 50 10.29 -15.58 16.37
C HIS A 50 10.36 -15.14 14.90
N CYS A 51 10.88 -15.95 13.98
CA CYS A 51 11.08 -15.54 12.58
C CYS A 51 9.75 -15.18 11.89
N GLY A 52 8.69 -15.97 12.12
CA GLY A 52 7.36 -15.68 11.61
C GLY A 52 6.82 -14.34 12.12
N HIS A 53 6.98 -14.06 13.41
CA HIS A 53 6.59 -12.80 14.04
C HIS A 53 7.37 -11.60 13.51
N VAL A 54 8.70 -11.73 13.35
CA VAL A 54 9.56 -10.67 12.80
C VAL A 54 9.17 -10.38 11.35
N ARG A 55 8.96 -11.43 10.55
CA ARG A 55 8.50 -11.30 9.16
C ARG A 55 7.13 -10.65 9.09
N ALA A 56 6.19 -11.07 9.94
CA ALA A 56 4.86 -10.50 10.02
C ALA A 56 4.90 -9.02 10.37
N ALA A 57 5.65 -8.62 11.39
CA ALA A 57 5.85 -7.23 11.75
C ALA A 57 6.43 -6.41 10.59
N TRP A 58 7.49 -6.91 9.95
CA TRP A 58 8.11 -6.24 8.80
C TRP A 58 7.14 -6.07 7.63
N THR A 59 6.42 -7.13 7.26
CA THR A 59 5.43 -7.08 6.18
C THR A 59 4.29 -6.12 6.50
N LEU A 60 3.80 -6.13 7.75
CA LEU A 60 2.72 -5.25 8.18
C LEU A 60 3.13 -3.77 8.16
N THR A 61 4.33 -3.45 8.66
CA THR A 61 4.88 -2.09 8.60
C THR A 61 5.02 -1.60 7.17
N ALA A 62 5.48 -2.45 6.25
CA ALA A 62 5.58 -2.11 4.84
C ALA A 62 4.21 -1.84 4.19
N LEU A 63 3.18 -2.62 4.54
CA LEU A 63 1.81 -2.44 4.05
C LEU A 63 1.19 -1.14 4.59
N ALA A 64 1.27 -0.89 5.90
CA ALA A 64 0.77 0.34 6.51
C ALA A 64 1.40 1.58 5.86
N ARG A 65 2.72 1.56 5.63
CA ARG A 65 3.41 2.66 4.92
C ARG A 65 2.93 2.83 3.49
N HIS A 66 2.71 1.74 2.75
CA HIS A 66 2.18 1.82 1.39
C HIS A 66 0.79 2.46 1.36
N GLU A 67 -0.09 2.10 2.29
CA GLU A 67 -1.43 2.71 2.41
C GLU A 67 -1.35 4.20 2.76
N HIS A 68 -0.50 4.59 3.71
CA HIS A 68 -0.30 5.99 4.06
C HIS A 68 0.25 6.82 2.88
N LEU A 69 1.20 6.27 2.12
CA LEU A 69 1.75 6.93 0.93
C LEU A 69 0.70 7.08 -0.18
N ALA A 70 -0.13 6.07 -0.40
CA ALA A 70 -1.23 6.14 -1.34
C ALA A 70 -2.25 7.22 -0.95
N ALA A 71 -2.64 7.27 0.33
CA ALA A 71 -3.53 8.32 0.83
C ALA A 71 -2.92 9.72 0.66
N VAL A 72 -1.62 9.91 0.93
CA VAL A 72 -0.97 11.20 0.67
C VAL A 72 -1.01 11.55 -0.82
N ALA A 73 -0.72 10.60 -1.72
CA ALA A 73 -0.80 10.84 -3.16
C ALA A 73 -2.21 11.26 -3.60
N ASP A 74 -3.24 10.55 -3.13
CA ASP A 74 -4.65 10.84 -3.41
C ASP A 74 -5.05 12.22 -2.88
N TYR A 75 -4.58 12.61 -1.70
CA TYR A 75 -4.81 13.94 -1.13
C TYR A 75 -4.21 15.05 -2.02
N TRP A 76 -2.94 14.93 -2.38
CA TRP A 76 -2.28 15.93 -3.23
C TRP A 76 -2.89 16.01 -4.62
N PHE A 77 -3.31 14.87 -5.17
CA PHE A 77 -4.04 14.81 -6.42
C PHE A 77 -5.36 15.59 -6.31
N ALA A 78 -6.20 15.30 -5.33
CA ALA A 78 -7.47 15.98 -5.10
C ALA A 78 -7.29 17.49 -4.86
N MET A 79 -6.28 17.88 -4.07
CA MET A 79 -5.95 19.29 -3.83
C MET A 79 -5.53 20.02 -5.11
N THR A 80 -4.74 19.36 -5.97
CA THR A 80 -4.33 19.94 -7.26
C THR A 80 -5.55 20.22 -8.13
N PHE A 81 -6.50 19.27 -8.23
CA PHE A 81 -7.72 19.49 -9.00
C PHE A 81 -8.63 20.56 -8.39
N ALA A 82 -8.75 20.61 -7.06
CA ALA A 82 -9.49 21.67 -6.39
C ALA A 82 -8.92 23.07 -6.70
N LEU A 83 -7.59 23.20 -6.75
CA LEU A 83 -6.90 24.45 -7.12
C LEU A 83 -7.03 24.77 -8.61
N CYS A 84 -6.91 23.77 -9.49
CA CYS A 84 -7.08 23.98 -10.93
C CYS A 84 -8.50 24.40 -11.31
N ALA A 85 -9.51 23.95 -10.56
CA ALA A 85 -10.89 24.43 -10.71
C ALA A 85 -11.03 25.93 -10.36
N GLU A 86 -10.12 26.51 -9.55
CA GLU A 86 -10.08 27.95 -9.29
C GLU A 86 -9.33 28.72 -10.38
N SER A 87 -8.33 28.10 -11.00
CA SER A 87 -7.46 28.72 -12.01
C SER A 87 -7.99 28.46 -13.42
N GLU A 88 -9.18 28.93 -13.75
CA GLU A 88 -9.62 28.96 -15.15
C GLU A 88 -8.87 30.07 -15.91
N LEU A 89 -7.67 29.76 -16.42
CA LEU A 89 -7.05 30.58 -17.47
C LEU A 89 -7.70 30.23 -18.82
N PRO A 90 -8.30 31.20 -19.52
CA PRO A 90 -8.96 30.94 -20.80
C PRO A 90 -7.90 30.80 -21.90
N GLU A 91 -7.52 29.58 -22.24
CA GLU A 91 -6.75 29.32 -23.45
C GLU A 91 -7.66 28.73 -24.54
N GLN A 92 -7.83 29.53 -25.59
CA GLN A 92 -8.39 29.27 -26.92
C GLN A 92 -8.69 27.79 -27.22
N GLY A 93 -9.91 27.36 -26.87
CA GLY A 93 -10.41 26.01 -27.11
C GLY A 93 -11.57 25.99 -28.11
N ASP A 94 -11.66 24.87 -28.82
CA ASP A 94 -12.62 24.56 -29.89
C ASP A 94 -14.10 24.74 -29.44
N ALA A 95 -15.00 25.07 -30.37
CA ALA A 95 -16.38 25.48 -30.04
C ALA A 95 -17.18 24.40 -29.26
N ALA A 96 -16.84 23.12 -29.46
CA ALA A 96 -17.45 22.00 -28.73
C ALA A 96 -17.02 21.92 -27.24
N GLU A 97 -15.85 22.47 -26.90
CA GLU A 97 -15.36 22.54 -25.53
C GLU A 97 -15.98 23.71 -24.76
N ALA A 98 -16.30 24.81 -25.47
CA ALA A 98 -17.04 25.94 -24.92
C ALA A 98 -18.46 25.54 -24.48
N GLU A 99 -19.18 24.74 -25.30
CA GLU A 99 -20.54 24.29 -24.97
C GLU A 99 -20.57 23.31 -23.77
N ARG A 100 -19.53 22.47 -23.61
CA ARG A 100 -19.38 21.63 -22.40
C ARG A 100 -19.04 22.46 -21.16
N LYS A 101 -18.19 23.48 -21.30
CA LYS A 101 -17.84 24.40 -20.21
C LYS A 101 -19.05 25.21 -19.73
N GLU A 102 -19.94 25.62 -20.63
CA GLU A 102 -21.15 26.40 -20.29
C GLU A 102 -22.10 25.66 -19.33
N LYS A 103 -22.04 24.32 -19.28
CA LYS A 103 -22.89 23.51 -18.39
C LYS A 103 -22.20 23.06 -17.10
N ARG A 104 -20.90 23.34 -16.93
CA ARG A 104 -20.13 22.91 -15.77
C ARG A 104 -20.23 23.98 -14.68
N ASP A 105 -20.62 23.59 -13.47
CA ASP A 105 -20.56 24.45 -12.29
C ASP A 105 -19.17 24.27 -11.65
N PRO A 106 -18.22 25.21 -11.86
CA PRO A 106 -16.86 25.11 -11.33
C PRO A 106 -16.85 25.09 -9.80
N ASP A 107 -17.82 25.75 -9.15
CA ASP A 107 -17.92 25.75 -7.69
C ASP A 107 -18.36 24.38 -7.17
N ALA A 108 -19.30 23.71 -7.85
CA ALA A 108 -19.70 22.35 -7.49
C ALA A 108 -18.56 21.35 -7.63
N GLU A 109 -17.76 21.48 -8.69
CA GLU A 109 -16.61 20.61 -8.87
C GLU A 109 -15.52 20.86 -7.84
N ARG A 110 -15.22 22.13 -7.56
CA ARG A 110 -14.29 22.52 -6.49
C ARG A 110 -14.72 21.95 -5.14
N ARG A 111 -16.00 22.09 -4.78
CA ARG A 111 -16.57 21.48 -3.55
C ARG A 111 -16.36 19.97 -3.52
N THR A 112 -16.53 19.31 -4.67
CA THR A 112 -16.34 17.86 -4.79
C THR A 112 -14.88 17.47 -4.57
N TRP A 113 -13.92 18.12 -5.24
CA TRP A 113 -12.49 17.82 -5.05
C TRP A 113 -11.98 18.16 -3.65
N LYS A 114 -12.46 19.27 -3.06
CA LYS A 114 -12.21 19.61 -1.66
C LYS A 114 -12.69 18.50 -0.72
N ALA A 115 -13.91 18.02 -0.92
CA ALA A 115 -14.47 16.94 -0.13
C ALA A 115 -13.65 15.64 -0.27
N ILE A 116 -13.19 15.30 -1.47
CA ILE A 116 -12.31 14.14 -1.70
C ILE A 116 -11.00 14.32 -0.92
N ALA A 117 -10.38 15.51 -0.98
CA ALA A 117 -9.16 15.79 -0.22
C ALA A 117 -9.39 15.64 1.31
N ASP A 118 -10.50 16.16 1.80
CA ASP A 118 -10.89 16.10 3.22
C ASP A 118 -11.16 14.66 3.69
N VAL A 119 -11.83 13.84 2.87
CA VAL A 119 -12.03 12.40 3.11
C VAL A 119 -10.68 11.68 3.19
N THR A 120 -9.80 11.93 2.24
CA THR A 120 -8.50 11.26 2.19
C THR A 120 -7.61 11.64 3.37
N LEU A 121 -7.63 12.92 3.78
CA LEU A 121 -6.85 13.40 4.92
C LEU A 121 -7.38 12.82 6.24
N PHE A 122 -8.70 12.73 6.39
CA PHE A 122 -9.33 12.04 7.53
C PHE A 122 -8.96 10.56 7.57
N LYS A 123 -9.04 9.86 6.42
CA LYS A 123 -8.66 8.45 6.30
C LYS A 123 -7.22 8.24 6.75
N LEU A 124 -6.28 9.05 6.25
CA LEU A 124 -4.87 8.99 6.64
C LEU A 124 -4.69 9.17 8.16
N LYS A 125 -5.35 10.16 8.77
CA LYS A 125 -5.29 10.37 10.23
C LYS A 125 -5.80 9.14 10.98
N ARG A 126 -6.96 8.63 10.59
CA ARG A 126 -7.60 7.48 11.21
C ARG A 126 -6.74 6.21 11.10
N GLU A 127 -6.19 5.93 9.93
CA GLU A 127 -5.31 4.79 9.68
C GLU A 127 -4.02 4.88 10.49
N ARG A 128 -3.43 6.07 10.58
CA ARG A 128 -2.23 6.32 11.41
C ARG A 128 -2.49 6.08 12.89
N ASP A 129 -3.64 6.54 13.40
CA ASP A 129 -4.02 6.31 14.80
C ASP A 129 -4.30 4.83 15.08
N ALA A 130 -4.92 4.12 14.13
CA ALA A 130 -5.12 2.67 14.22
C ALA A 130 -3.79 1.92 14.17
N TRP A 131 -2.87 2.32 13.29
CA TRP A 131 -1.53 1.76 13.19
C TRP A 131 -0.72 1.94 14.47
N ARG A 132 -0.71 3.14 15.06
CA ARG A 132 -0.05 3.41 16.35
C ARG A 132 -0.57 2.49 17.47
N GLN A 133 -1.88 2.29 17.53
CA GLN A 133 -2.50 1.37 18.49
C GLN A 133 -2.14 -0.10 18.22
N ALA A 134 -2.03 -0.49 16.95
CA ALA A 134 -1.56 -1.83 16.59
C ALA A 134 -0.09 -2.02 17.00
N CYS A 135 0.78 -1.05 16.74
CA CYS A 135 2.18 -1.05 17.17
C CYS A 135 2.32 -1.22 18.69
N ASP A 136 1.57 -0.43 19.47
CA ASP A 136 1.55 -0.53 20.93
C ASP A 136 1.16 -1.94 21.40
N LYS A 137 0.07 -2.49 20.86
CA LYS A 137 -0.41 -3.84 21.19
C LYS A 137 0.57 -4.95 20.80
N LEU A 138 1.29 -4.78 19.69
CA LEU A 138 2.22 -5.77 19.16
C LEU A 138 3.65 -5.61 19.70
N GLY A 139 3.91 -4.55 20.50
CA GLY A 139 5.25 -4.22 20.95
C GLY A 139 6.20 -3.83 19.82
N ILE A 140 5.66 -3.29 18.72
CA ILE A 140 6.43 -2.80 17.58
C ILE A 140 6.75 -1.32 17.85
N PRO A 141 8.04 -0.92 17.90
CA PRO A 141 8.42 0.49 17.99
C PRO A 141 7.81 1.32 16.87
N ALA A 142 7.10 2.39 17.22
CA ALA A 142 6.43 3.25 16.24
C ALA A 142 7.43 3.97 15.30
N GLU A 143 8.68 4.14 15.73
CA GLU A 143 9.75 4.70 14.90
C GLU A 143 10.03 3.90 13.62
N TYR A 144 9.69 2.61 13.57
CA TYR A 144 9.87 1.79 12.36
C TYR A 144 9.00 2.24 11.18
N GLU A 145 7.94 3.01 11.41
CA GLU A 145 7.19 3.63 10.32
C GLU A 145 8.06 4.64 9.55
N ASN A 146 8.99 5.31 10.25
CA ASN A 146 9.83 6.39 9.72
C ASN A 146 11.19 5.90 9.21
N GLU A 147 11.73 4.76 9.65
CA GLU A 147 13.09 4.34 9.28
C GLU A 147 13.27 3.95 7.79
N PHE A 148 12.18 3.73 7.03
CA PHE A 148 12.22 3.38 5.60
C PHE A 148 12.49 4.59 4.67
N ASP A 149 13.25 5.56 5.15
CA ASP A 149 13.14 6.98 4.76
C ASP A 149 13.93 7.41 3.53
N GLY A 150 13.39 7.04 2.37
CA GLY A 150 13.64 7.76 1.12
C GLY A 150 13.06 9.18 1.05
N GLY A 151 12.89 9.92 2.16
CA GLY A 151 12.79 11.38 2.16
C GLY A 151 11.64 12.03 1.36
N SER A 152 10.43 11.48 1.36
CA SER A 152 9.29 12.16 0.72
C SER A 152 8.91 13.42 1.49
N VAL A 153 9.32 14.59 0.99
CA VAL A 153 8.98 15.91 1.56
C VAL A 153 7.47 16.10 1.63
N ALA A 154 6.72 15.67 0.62
CA ALA A 154 5.25 15.77 0.59
C ALA A 154 4.61 14.93 1.71
N PHE A 155 5.12 13.72 1.95
CA PHE A 155 4.66 12.86 3.05
C PHE A 155 4.95 13.50 4.40
N ALA A 156 6.21 13.91 4.64
CA ALA A 156 6.62 14.56 5.87
C ALA A 156 5.84 15.86 6.15
N HIS A 157 5.62 16.68 5.11
CA HIS A 157 4.83 17.91 5.20
C HIS A 157 3.35 17.64 5.52
N THR A 158 2.75 16.63 4.89
CA THR A 158 1.35 16.28 5.15
C THR A 158 1.19 15.77 6.57
N LEU A 159 2.10 14.89 7.02
CA LEU A 159 2.05 14.32 8.36
C LEU A 159 2.29 15.33 9.49
N SER A 160 3.10 16.38 9.26
CA SER A 160 3.38 17.41 10.27
C SER A 160 2.19 18.33 10.52
N ARG A 161 1.25 18.40 9.58
CA ARG A 161 0.06 19.26 9.65
C ARG A 161 -1.24 18.47 9.77
N LEU A 162 -1.15 17.16 9.87
CA LEU A 162 -2.31 16.26 9.85
C LEU A 162 -3.30 16.57 10.98
N GLU A 163 -2.81 16.85 12.18
CA GLU A 163 -3.67 17.17 13.33
C GLU A 163 -4.40 18.51 13.19
N GLU A 164 -3.76 19.48 12.53
CA GLU A 164 -4.29 20.83 12.34
C GLU A 164 -5.29 20.87 11.17
N ASN A 165 -5.08 20.05 10.15
CA ASN A 165 -5.79 20.16 8.87
C ASN A 165 -6.81 19.04 8.63
N ALA A 166 -6.69 17.87 9.27
CA ALA A 166 -7.64 16.78 9.05
C ALA A 166 -9.00 17.16 9.65
N PRO A 167 -10.10 17.03 8.89
CA PRO A 167 -11.42 17.30 9.42
C PRO A 167 -11.75 16.30 10.53
N THR A 168 -12.63 16.68 11.43
CA THR A 168 -13.26 15.77 12.38
C THR A 168 -14.23 14.83 11.66
N GLY A 169 -14.56 13.72 12.31
CA GLY A 169 -15.56 12.79 11.78
C GLY A 169 -16.95 13.44 11.62
N ASP A 170 -17.29 14.42 12.46
CA ASP A 170 -18.57 15.15 12.37
C ASP A 170 -18.60 16.11 11.18
N GLU A 171 -17.51 16.86 10.95
CA GLU A 171 -17.36 17.72 9.77
C GLU A 171 -17.46 16.89 8.49
N LEU A 172 -16.76 15.75 8.45
CA LEU A 172 -16.76 14.89 7.27
C LEU A 172 -18.14 14.25 7.01
N ARG A 173 -18.86 13.85 8.06
CA ARG A 173 -20.24 13.38 7.93
C ARG A 173 -21.17 14.43 7.35
N SER A 174 -20.98 15.70 7.70
CA SER A 174 -21.76 16.80 7.12
C SER A 174 -21.51 16.92 5.62
N VAL A 175 -20.24 16.96 5.22
CA VAL A 175 -19.82 17.07 3.82
C VAL A 175 -20.32 15.88 2.99
N LEU A 176 -20.17 14.66 3.49
CA LEU A 176 -20.62 13.46 2.78
C LEU A 176 -22.13 13.42 2.59
N ARG A 177 -22.89 13.89 3.59
CA ARG A 177 -24.36 13.95 3.50
C ARG A 177 -24.83 14.94 2.44
N GLU A 178 -24.14 16.06 2.29
CA GLU A 178 -24.39 17.03 1.20
C GLU A 178 -24.12 16.44 -0.18
N LEU A 179 -23.16 15.51 -0.28
CA LEU A 179 -22.78 14.82 -1.51
C LEU A 179 -23.54 13.50 -1.76
N GLY A 180 -24.46 13.13 -0.87
CA GLY A 180 -25.25 11.89 -0.98
C GLY A 180 -24.47 10.60 -0.68
N GLY A 181 -23.35 10.68 0.04
CA GLY A 181 -22.59 9.54 0.52
C GLY A 181 -23.01 9.09 1.92
N GLU A 182 -22.95 7.78 2.19
CA GLU A 182 -23.24 7.20 3.50
C GLU A 182 -22.09 6.30 3.97
N ASP A 183 -21.72 6.50 5.24
CA ASP A 183 -20.73 5.82 6.06
C ASP A 183 -19.23 6.11 5.87
N ILE A 184 -18.60 6.34 7.03
CA ILE A 184 -17.16 6.46 7.21
C ILE A 184 -16.74 5.30 8.11
N THR A 185 -15.79 4.48 7.65
CA THR A 185 -15.22 3.39 8.47
C THR A 185 -14.63 3.95 9.79
N SER A 186 -14.75 3.21 10.88
CA SER A 186 -14.22 3.62 12.19
C SER A 186 -12.76 3.20 12.39
N ALA A 187 -12.01 3.92 13.22
CA ALA A 187 -10.64 3.55 13.59
C ALA A 187 -10.56 2.15 14.25
N ALA A 188 -11.62 1.75 14.97
CA ALA A 188 -11.70 0.43 15.59
C ALA A 188 -11.76 -0.70 14.54
N ALA A 189 -12.42 -0.46 13.40
CA ALA A 189 -12.45 -1.42 12.30
C ALA A 189 -11.07 -1.57 11.65
N ASP A 190 -10.38 -0.46 11.40
CA ASP A 190 -9.01 -0.48 10.84
C ASP A 190 -8.03 -1.19 11.79
N LEU A 191 -8.09 -0.89 13.10
CA LEU A 191 -7.28 -1.57 14.11
C LEU A 191 -7.54 -3.09 14.10
N SER A 192 -8.81 -3.51 14.06
CA SER A 192 -9.16 -4.93 13.99
C SER A 192 -8.62 -5.58 12.71
N SER A 193 -8.60 -4.87 11.59
CA SER A 193 -8.02 -5.34 10.33
C SER A 193 -6.52 -5.60 10.47
N TRP A 194 -5.78 -4.63 11.04
CA TRP A 194 -4.33 -4.75 11.25
C TRP A 194 -3.95 -5.93 12.14
N LEU A 195 -4.64 -6.10 13.27
CA LEU A 195 -4.37 -7.20 14.20
C LEU A 195 -4.64 -8.57 13.55
N LYS A 196 -5.75 -8.69 12.81
CA LYS A 196 -6.09 -9.92 12.09
C LYS A 196 -5.05 -10.25 11.01
N MET A 197 -4.57 -9.23 10.28
CA MET A 197 -3.55 -9.42 9.26
C MET A 197 -2.22 -9.86 9.88
N TYR A 198 -1.83 -9.29 11.02
CA TYR A 198 -0.65 -9.73 11.76
C TYR A 198 -0.73 -11.21 12.13
N GLU A 199 -1.86 -11.66 12.72
CA GLU A 199 -2.06 -13.06 13.12
C GLU A 199 -1.93 -14.02 11.92
N GLN A 200 -2.50 -13.63 10.78
CA GLN A 200 -2.41 -14.41 9.54
C GLN A 200 -0.97 -14.50 9.02
N LEU A 201 -0.24 -13.38 9.03
CA LEU A 201 1.15 -13.34 8.58
C LEU A 201 2.11 -14.09 9.50
N ALA A 202 1.86 -14.06 10.82
CA ALA A 202 2.69 -14.74 11.81
C ALA A 202 2.55 -16.27 11.77
N ALA A 203 1.45 -16.77 11.19
CA ALA A 203 1.18 -18.20 11.02
C ALA A 203 1.83 -18.83 9.77
N LEU A 204 2.43 -18.03 8.88
CA LEU A 204 3.11 -18.46 7.64
C LEU A 204 4.59 -18.82 7.87
#